data_AF-A0A3N4JR09-F1
#
_entry.id   AF-A0A3N4JR09-F1
#
_cell.length_a   1.000
_cell.length_b   1.000
_cell.length_c   1.000
_cell.angle_alpha   90.00
_cell.angle_beta   90.00
_cell.angle_gamma   90.00
#
_symmetry.space_group_name_H-M   'P 1'
#
loop_
_entity.id
_entity.type
_entity.pdbx_description
1 polymer ?
#
loop_
_entity_poly.entity_id
_entity_poly.type
_entity_poly.pdbx_seq_one_letter_code
_entity_poly.pdbx_strand_id
1 'polypeptide(L)'
;MVIKAVKEDIKTYLTWKIDTDIDRDAMNNELKDKIMRRIPDTMSEIFLLVWLNIDAILAEPIHRRREKLNQMIDGFSLGGAYDSTLERIQKLSGSKLKLAITALIWVCHSERPPPIDELRYMLGVEIGSLDINLDDIPSTRTLLGCCLGLVTTGKNSKLRLIHFTLQGYLSTHPLLAGAHSRIAEITLTYLNYRFVHDFATGESACIDLTLSPFLRVRGVEEGVEAVRKAQEYLTRKAKYNGSETCVANEYCVDWSERE
;
A
#
# COMPACT_ATOMS: atom_id res chain seq x y z
N MET A 1 19.99 -23.22 -0.28
CA MET A 1 21.10 -22.48 -0.91
C MET A 1 20.93 -21.01 -0.54
N VAL A 2 21.68 -20.51 0.44
CA VAL A 2 21.59 -19.10 0.88
C VAL A 2 22.41 -18.29 -0.11
N ILE A 3 21.74 -17.49 -0.95
CA ILE A 3 22.41 -16.52 -1.82
C ILE A 3 22.93 -15.41 -0.91
N LYS A 4 24.18 -15.51 -0.47
CA LYS A 4 24.86 -14.42 0.25
C LYS A 4 25.12 -13.30 -0.74
N ALA A 5 24.86 -12.06 -0.32
CA ALA A 5 25.22 -10.91 -1.11
C ALA A 5 26.75 -10.85 -1.26
N VAL A 6 27.25 -10.78 -2.48
CA VAL A 6 28.68 -10.56 -2.70
C VAL A 6 28.97 -9.14 -2.22
N LYS A 7 29.98 -8.96 -1.37
CA LYS A 7 30.37 -7.63 -0.86
C LYS A 7 30.57 -6.61 -1.99
N GLU A 8 31.00 -7.08 -3.16
CA GLU A 8 31.18 -6.27 -4.36
C GLU A 8 29.85 -5.76 -4.95
N ASP A 9 28.79 -6.58 -4.93
CA ASP A 9 27.44 -6.16 -5.34
C ASP A 9 26.91 -5.07 -4.41
N ILE A 10 27.15 -5.21 -3.11
CA ILE A 10 26.78 -4.21 -2.10
C ILE A 10 27.48 -2.88 -2.40
N LYS A 11 28.80 -2.89 -2.62
CA LYS A 11 29.57 -1.68 -2.96
C LYS A 11 29.08 -1.04 -4.26
N THR A 12 28.82 -1.85 -5.28
CA THR A 12 28.29 -1.37 -6.56
C THR A 12 26.94 -0.68 -6.36
N TYR A 13 26.04 -1.30 -5.61
CA TYR A 13 24.75 -0.71 -5.27
C TYR A 13 24.88 0.60 -4.47
N LEU A 14 25.73 0.63 -3.44
CA LEU A 14 25.97 1.82 -2.62
C LEU A 14 26.52 2.98 -3.45
N THR A 15 27.47 2.70 -4.35
CA THR A 15 28.07 3.71 -5.24
C THR A 15 26.99 4.33 -6.11
N TRP A 16 26.22 3.49 -6.81
CA TRP A 16 25.10 3.95 -7.64
C TRP A 16 24.09 4.78 -6.83
N LYS A 17 23.75 4.35 -5.62
CA LYS A 17 22.76 5.03 -4.79
C LYS A 17 23.24 6.40 -4.30
N ILE A 18 24.51 6.49 -3.89
CA ILE A 18 25.14 7.74 -3.46
C ILE A 18 25.26 8.71 -4.64
N ASP A 19 25.63 8.22 -5.83
CA ASP A 19 25.80 9.08 -7.01
C ASP A 19 24.45 9.59 -7.57
N THR A 20 23.36 8.89 -7.25
CA THR A 20 21.97 9.26 -7.59
C THR A 20 21.30 10.11 -6.49
N ASP A 21 22.01 10.44 -5.41
CA ASP A 21 21.48 11.30 -4.35
C ASP A 21 21.10 12.68 -4.90
N ILE A 22 19.96 13.18 -4.44
CA ILE A 22 19.40 14.47 -4.85
C ILE A 22 20.26 15.61 -4.25
N ASP A 23 20.80 15.39 -3.05
CA ASP A 23 21.66 16.36 -2.36
C ASP A 23 23.13 15.93 -2.44
N ARG A 24 23.74 16.19 -3.61
CA ARG A 24 25.13 15.84 -3.89
C ARG A 24 26.12 16.54 -2.94
N ASP A 25 25.76 17.73 -2.46
CA ASP A 25 26.58 18.51 -1.54
C ASP A 25 26.51 17.96 -0.11
N ALA A 26 25.47 17.17 0.22
CA ALA A 26 25.34 16.44 1.48
C ALA A 26 26.16 15.14 1.56
N MET A 27 27.12 14.90 0.66
CA MET A 27 28.01 13.73 0.70
C MET A 27 29.47 14.13 0.51
N ASN A 28 30.26 14.11 1.60
CA ASN A 28 31.71 14.31 1.53
C ASN A 28 32.48 12.98 1.38
N ASN A 29 33.71 13.06 0.88
CA ASN A 29 34.55 11.87 0.64
C ASN A 29 34.76 11.03 1.91
N GLU A 30 34.91 11.66 3.07
CA GLU A 30 35.09 10.95 4.35
C GLU A 30 33.86 10.11 4.74
N LEU A 31 32.65 10.66 4.55
CA LEU A 31 31.39 9.96 4.81
C LEU A 31 31.16 8.86 3.77
N LYS A 32 31.43 9.12 2.49
CA LYS A 32 31.35 8.12 1.42
C LYS A 32 32.25 6.92 1.74
N ASP A 33 33.51 7.17 2.11
CA ASP A 33 34.44 6.11 2.49
C ASP A 33 33.97 5.32 3.72
N LYS A 34 33.40 6.01 4.72
CA LYS A 34 32.83 5.35 5.91
C LYS A 34 31.65 4.46 5.57
N ILE A 35 30.73 4.92 4.71
CA ILE A 35 29.59 4.12 4.23
C ILE A 35 30.08 2.89 3.46
N MET A 36 31.00 3.10 2.51
CA MET A 36 31.55 2.06 1.63
C MET A 36 32.39 1.01 2.36
N ARG A 37 32.91 1.33 3.55
CA ARG A 37 33.61 0.38 4.42
C ARG A 37 32.67 -0.30 5.41
N ARG A 38 31.95 0.48 6.23
CA ARG A 38 31.21 -0.08 7.36
C ARG A 38 29.99 -0.89 6.96
N ILE A 39 29.23 -0.44 5.94
CA ILE A 39 28.00 -1.14 5.53
C ILE A 39 28.30 -2.55 4.98
N PRO A 40 29.22 -2.74 4.00
CA PRO A 40 29.52 -4.09 3.51
C PRO A 40 30.10 -5.03 4.56
N ASP A 41 30.76 -4.51 5.59
CA ASP A 41 31.36 -5.33 6.65
C ASP A 41 30.33 -5.76 7.71
N THR A 42 29.41 -4.89 8.10
CA THR A 42 28.39 -5.18 9.10
C THR A 42 27.15 -5.87 8.51
N MET A 43 26.79 -5.56 7.26
CA MET A 43 25.46 -5.85 6.70
C MET A 43 25.45 -6.93 5.60
N SER A 44 26.59 -7.61 5.37
CA SER A 44 26.80 -8.51 4.24
C SER A 44 25.85 -9.72 4.15
N GLU A 45 25.22 -10.10 5.25
CA GLU A 45 24.36 -11.29 5.28
C GLU A 45 23.00 -11.06 4.61
N ILE A 46 22.49 -9.81 4.60
CA ILE A 46 21.15 -9.49 4.09
C ILE A 46 21.21 -8.19 3.29
N PHE A 47 21.23 -8.30 1.95
CA PHE A 47 21.21 -7.15 1.04
C PHE A 47 20.04 -6.18 1.30
N LEU A 48 18.89 -6.72 1.70
CA LEU A 48 17.70 -5.92 2.05
C LEU A 48 17.99 -4.88 3.13
N LEU A 49 18.84 -5.21 4.11
CA LEU A 49 19.20 -4.27 5.16
C LEU A 49 20.02 -3.11 4.60
N VAL A 50 20.98 -3.39 3.72
CA VAL A 50 21.71 -2.32 3.02
C VAL A 50 20.74 -1.44 2.24
N TRP A 51 19.83 -2.07 1.52
CA TRP A 51 18.86 -1.41 0.67
C TRP A 51 17.92 -0.47 1.46
N LEU A 52 17.38 -0.90 2.62
CA LEU A 52 16.55 -0.07 3.50
C LEU A 52 17.33 1.05 4.21
N ASN A 53 18.53 0.72 4.71
CA ASN A 53 19.28 1.64 5.57
C ASN A 53 19.93 2.76 4.77
N ILE A 54 20.43 2.50 3.54
CA ILE A 54 21.03 3.57 2.74
C ILE A 54 20.01 4.67 2.44
N ASP A 55 18.76 4.31 2.13
CA ASP A 55 17.69 5.27 1.87
C ASP A 55 17.36 6.11 3.11
N ALA A 56 17.54 5.55 4.31
CA ALA A 56 17.34 6.27 5.56
C ALA A 56 18.52 7.20 5.90
N ILE A 57 19.75 6.85 5.51
CA ILE A 57 20.91 7.75 5.63
C ILE A 57 20.77 8.92 4.67
N LEU A 58 20.45 8.67 3.40
CA LEU A 58 20.39 9.72 2.39
C LEU A 58 19.21 10.69 2.59
N ALA A 59 18.17 10.28 3.31
CA ALA A 59 17.05 11.15 3.67
C ALA A 59 17.36 12.14 4.80
N GLU A 60 18.47 11.97 5.53
CA GLU A 60 18.88 12.87 6.60
C GLU A 60 19.74 14.03 6.05
N PRO A 61 19.69 15.22 6.68
CA PRO A 61 20.58 16.33 6.33
C PRO A 61 22.03 15.99 6.64
N ILE A 62 22.98 16.67 5.96
CA ILE A 62 24.43 16.36 5.97
C ILE A 62 25.01 16.07 7.37
N HIS A 63 24.63 16.87 8.37
CA HIS A 63 25.16 16.75 9.73
C HIS A 63 24.67 15.50 10.48
N ARG A 64 23.52 14.93 10.09
CA ARG A 64 22.90 13.76 10.74
C ARG A 64 23.18 12.44 10.02
N ARG A 65 23.61 12.47 8.76
CA ARG A 65 23.94 11.23 8.01
C ARG A 65 24.98 10.37 8.73
N ARG A 66 25.99 10.99 9.34
CA ARG A 66 27.05 10.30 10.11
C ARG A 66 26.51 9.67 11.40
N GLU A 67 25.63 10.37 12.10
CA GLU A 67 24.98 9.86 13.30
C GLU A 67 24.07 8.67 12.97
N LYS A 68 23.26 8.80 11.92
CA LYS A 68 22.37 7.74 11.45
C LYS A 68 23.15 6.49 11.03
N LEU A 69 24.26 6.65 10.31
CA LEU A 69 25.16 5.54 9.96
C LEU A 69 25.66 4.80 11.22
N ASN A 70 26.07 5.52 12.26
CA ASN A 70 26.55 4.90 13.50
C ASN A 70 25.43 4.15 14.23
N GLN A 71 24.27 4.79 14.42
CA GLN A 71 23.10 4.18 15.05
C GLN A 71 22.69 2.88 14.36
N MET A 72 22.72 2.85 13.02
CA MET A 72 22.39 1.67 12.24
C MET A 72 23.39 0.53 12.42
N ILE A 73 24.69 0.84 12.52
CA ILE A 73 25.72 -0.17 12.69
C ILE A 73 25.67 -0.79 14.09
N ASP A 74 25.36 0.03 15.10
CA ASP A 74 25.35 -0.39 16.50
C ASP A 74 24.05 -1.13 16.89
N GLY A 75 22.93 -0.83 16.22
CA GLY A 75 21.59 -1.41 16.48
C GLY A 75 21.09 -2.37 15.39
N PHE A 76 22.02 -3.03 14.69
CA PHE A 76 21.74 -3.69 13.41
C PHE A 76 20.74 -4.85 13.51
N SER A 77 19.48 -4.58 13.20
CA SER A 77 18.42 -5.59 13.14
C SER A 77 17.43 -5.32 12.02
N LEU A 78 16.79 -6.38 11.54
CA LEU A 78 15.77 -6.30 10.51
C LEU A 78 14.51 -5.57 10.98
N GLY A 79 14.12 -5.77 12.26
CA GLY A 79 13.05 -5.01 12.90
C GLY A 79 13.34 -3.52 12.91
N GLY A 80 14.51 -3.11 13.40
CA GLY A 80 14.87 -1.69 13.47
C GLY A 80 14.95 -1.00 12.10
N ALA A 81 15.35 -1.72 11.05
CA ALA A 81 15.31 -1.21 9.68
C ALA A 81 13.87 -0.98 9.18
N TYR A 82 12.94 -1.89 9.52
CA TYR A 82 11.52 -1.72 9.23
C TYR A 82 10.91 -0.58 10.05
N ASP A 83 11.18 -0.50 11.37
CA ASP A 83 10.72 0.58 12.26
C ASP A 83 11.12 1.94 11.69
N SER A 84 12.40 2.12 11.39
CA SER A 84 12.96 3.36 10.81
C SER A 84 12.28 3.74 9.49
N THR A 85 11.92 2.75 8.66
CA THR A 85 11.20 3.00 7.40
C THR A 85 9.74 3.38 7.64
N LEU A 86 9.06 2.70 8.57
CA LEU A 86 7.68 3.01 8.95
C LEU A 86 7.55 4.37 9.64
N GLU A 87 8.51 4.77 10.46
CA GLU A 87 8.59 6.12 11.05
C GLU A 87 8.68 7.20 9.97
N ARG A 88 9.46 6.95 8.92
CA ARG A 88 9.55 7.88 7.78
C ARG A 88 8.26 7.94 6.99
N ILE A 89 7.57 6.80 6.82
CA ILE A 89 6.23 6.76 6.21
C ILE A 89 5.25 7.60 7.04
N GLN A 90 5.26 7.47 8.36
CA GLN A 90 4.41 8.25 9.28
C GLN A 90 4.65 9.77 9.20
N LYS A 91 5.85 10.19 8.81
CA LYS A 91 6.20 11.61 8.61
C LYS A 91 5.76 12.17 7.25
N LEU A 92 5.20 11.35 6.36
CA LEU A 92 4.64 11.82 5.09
C LEU A 92 3.42 12.72 5.31
N SER A 93 3.21 13.69 4.41
CA SER A 93 2.03 14.56 4.42
C SER A 93 0.73 13.76 4.24
N GLY A 94 -0.36 14.21 4.86
CA GLY A 94 -1.64 13.48 5.01
C GLY A 94 -2.04 12.51 3.90
N SER A 95 -2.20 12.99 2.66
CA SER A 95 -2.60 12.13 1.53
C SER A 95 -1.58 11.03 1.19
N LYS A 96 -0.28 11.35 1.24
CA LYS A 96 0.81 10.38 1.01
C LYS A 96 0.89 9.34 2.13
N LEU A 97 0.67 9.74 3.38
CA LEU A 97 0.59 8.82 4.51
C LEU A 97 -0.59 7.86 4.35
N LYS A 98 -1.80 8.39 4.08
CA LYS A 98 -3.01 7.60 3.84
C LYS A 98 -2.76 6.56 2.75
N LEU A 99 -2.16 6.99 1.63
CA LEU A 99 -1.82 6.16 0.51
C LEU A 99 -0.84 5.03 0.88
N ALA A 100 0.25 5.36 1.59
CA ALA A 100 1.27 4.39 1.97
C ALA A 100 0.71 3.32 2.92
N ILE A 101 -0.04 3.74 3.95
CA ILE A 101 -0.62 2.82 4.93
C ILE A 101 -1.68 1.93 4.28
N THR A 102 -2.57 2.49 3.46
CA THR A 102 -3.57 1.68 2.76
C THR A 102 -2.89 0.69 1.80
N ALA A 103 -1.86 1.10 1.07
CA ALA A 103 -1.11 0.18 0.21
C ALA A 103 -0.45 -0.96 1.00
N LEU A 104 0.18 -0.67 2.14
CA LEU A 104 0.77 -1.67 3.01
C LEU A 104 -0.26 -2.65 3.57
N ILE A 105 -1.42 -2.15 4.00
CA ILE A 105 -2.55 -2.97 4.47
C ILE A 105 -2.97 -3.96 3.38
N TRP A 106 -3.23 -3.47 2.16
CA TRP A 106 -3.66 -4.33 1.06
C TRP A 106 -2.60 -5.35 0.69
N VAL A 107 -1.34 -4.96 0.52
CA VAL A 107 -0.28 -5.90 0.10
C VAL A 107 0.03 -6.93 1.19
N CYS A 108 -0.10 -6.57 2.48
CA CYS A 108 0.19 -7.46 3.60
C CYS A 108 -0.94 -8.46 3.90
N HIS A 109 -2.20 -8.01 3.81
CA HIS A 109 -3.37 -8.80 4.20
C HIS A 109 -4.13 -9.43 3.02
N SER A 110 -3.77 -9.12 1.77
CA SER A 110 -4.36 -9.79 0.61
C SER A 110 -3.86 -11.23 0.51
N GLU A 111 -4.80 -12.14 0.28
CA GLU A 111 -4.52 -13.57 0.09
C GLU A 111 -3.65 -13.85 -1.14
N ARG A 112 -3.86 -13.07 -2.21
CA ARG A 112 -3.02 -13.06 -3.40
C ARG A 112 -2.36 -11.68 -3.56
N PRO A 113 -1.13 -11.60 -4.10
CA PRO A 113 -0.52 -10.35 -4.49
C PRO A 113 -1.45 -9.54 -5.41
N PRO A 114 -1.90 -8.33 -5.02
CA PRO A 114 -2.79 -7.53 -5.84
C PRO A 114 -2.03 -7.00 -7.07
N PRO A 115 -2.58 -7.07 -8.28
CA PRO A 115 -2.07 -6.32 -9.41
C PRO A 115 -2.11 -4.83 -9.12
N ILE A 116 -1.12 -4.12 -9.64
CA ILE A 116 -0.89 -2.72 -9.29
C ILE A 116 -2.06 -1.83 -9.68
N ASP A 117 -2.66 -2.07 -10.84
CA ASP A 117 -3.76 -1.25 -11.33
C ASP A 117 -5.02 -1.43 -10.46
N GLU A 118 -5.30 -2.65 -10.00
CA GLU A 118 -6.39 -2.90 -9.04
C GLU A 118 -6.20 -2.03 -7.79
N LEU A 119 -5.03 -2.13 -7.16
CA LEU A 119 -4.79 -1.40 -5.92
C LEU A 119 -4.83 0.12 -6.12
N ARG A 120 -4.38 0.62 -7.27
CA ARG A 120 -4.44 2.05 -7.59
C ARG A 120 -5.89 2.56 -7.61
N TYR A 121 -6.81 1.81 -8.20
CA TYR A 121 -8.24 2.17 -8.16
C TYR A 121 -8.77 2.21 -6.73
N MET A 122 -8.44 1.20 -5.91
CA MET A 122 -8.87 1.16 -4.50
C MET A 122 -8.29 2.30 -3.66
N LEU A 123 -7.09 2.77 -4.00
CA LEU A 123 -6.47 3.90 -3.33
C LEU A 123 -7.09 5.25 -3.71
N GLY A 124 -7.74 5.34 -4.88
CA GLY A 124 -8.50 6.51 -5.32
C GLY A 124 -9.93 6.57 -4.79
N VAL A 125 -10.38 5.55 -4.06
CA VAL A 125 -11.72 5.54 -3.46
C VAL A 125 -11.82 6.57 -2.34
N GLU A 126 -12.78 7.47 -2.47
CA GLU A 126 -13.18 8.40 -1.43
C GLU A 126 -14.42 7.89 -0.69
N ILE A 127 -14.26 7.64 0.61
CA ILE A 127 -15.33 7.16 1.49
C ILE A 127 -16.44 8.21 1.56
N GLY A 128 -17.68 7.78 1.31
CA GLY A 128 -18.85 8.65 1.28
C GLY A 128 -19.17 9.25 -0.09
N SER A 129 -18.31 9.04 -1.10
CA SER A 129 -18.64 9.34 -2.49
C SER A 129 -19.51 8.25 -3.11
N LEU A 130 -20.24 8.60 -4.17
CA LEU A 130 -20.98 7.65 -5.03
C LEU A 130 -20.32 7.47 -6.41
N ASP A 131 -19.28 8.25 -6.69
CA ASP A 131 -18.57 8.23 -7.96
C ASP A 131 -17.04 8.25 -7.73
N ILE A 132 -16.30 7.62 -8.64
CA ILE A 132 -14.85 7.65 -8.61
C ILE A 132 -14.33 8.88 -9.34
N ASN A 133 -13.46 9.64 -8.68
CA ASN A 133 -12.68 10.68 -9.31
C ASN A 133 -11.38 10.07 -9.85
N LEU A 134 -11.21 10.07 -11.17
CA LEU A 134 -10.01 9.49 -11.81
C LEU A 134 -8.74 10.24 -11.42
N ASP A 135 -8.83 11.52 -11.03
CA ASP A 135 -7.69 12.31 -10.58
C ASP A 135 -7.19 11.90 -9.18
N ASP A 136 -8.02 11.20 -8.40
CA ASP A 136 -7.64 10.66 -7.09
C ASP A 136 -6.89 9.32 -7.21
N ILE A 137 -6.86 8.72 -8.40
CA ILE A 137 -6.12 7.48 -8.65
C ILE A 137 -4.62 7.80 -8.70
N PRO A 138 -3.81 7.30 -7.75
CA PRO A 138 -2.39 7.62 -7.73
C PRO A 138 -1.65 6.99 -8.91
N SER A 139 -0.60 7.66 -9.38
CA SER A 139 0.34 7.04 -10.31
C SER A 139 1.10 5.89 -9.65
N THR A 140 1.53 4.89 -10.43
CA THR A 140 2.41 3.81 -9.98
C THR A 140 3.66 4.33 -9.27
N ARG A 141 4.27 5.39 -9.80
CA ARG A 141 5.46 6.01 -9.21
C ARG A 141 5.16 6.63 -7.84
N THR A 142 4.03 7.32 -7.71
CA THR A 142 3.58 7.90 -6.44
C THR A 142 3.33 6.80 -5.41
N LEU A 143 2.62 5.74 -5.80
CA LEU A 143 2.31 4.60 -4.94
C LEU A 143 3.58 3.95 -4.37
N LEU A 144 4.50 3.55 -5.24
CA LEU A 144 5.75 2.89 -4.82
C LEU A 144 6.66 3.85 -4.03
N GLY A 145 6.71 5.12 -4.45
CA GLY A 145 7.49 6.15 -3.76
C GLY A 145 7.01 6.41 -2.33
N CYS A 146 5.70 6.47 -2.10
CA CYS A 146 5.13 6.63 -0.76
C CYS A 146 5.39 5.44 0.16
N CYS A 147 5.55 4.23 -0.38
CA CYS A 147 5.86 3.03 0.41
C CYS A 147 7.34 2.94 0.82
N LEU A 148 8.19 3.89 0.40
CA LEU A 148 9.65 3.91 0.64
C LEU A 148 10.31 2.54 0.37
N GLY A 149 9.81 1.88 -0.68
CA GLY A 149 10.18 0.56 -1.17
C GLY A 149 9.99 -0.62 -0.22
N LEU A 150 9.20 -0.48 0.84
CA LEU A 150 8.61 -1.65 1.52
C LEU A 150 7.72 -2.48 0.58
N VAL A 151 7.19 -1.83 -0.46
CA VAL A 151 6.40 -2.45 -1.53
C VAL A 151 7.18 -2.34 -2.85
N THR A 152 7.19 -3.42 -3.61
CA THR A 152 7.80 -3.52 -4.94
C THR A 152 6.83 -4.15 -5.95
N THR A 153 7.16 -4.04 -7.23
CA THR A 153 6.44 -4.72 -8.32
C THR A 153 7.18 -6.00 -8.70
N GLY A 154 6.47 -7.13 -8.62
CA GLY A 154 6.96 -8.42 -9.08
C GLY A 154 6.61 -8.69 -10.54
N LYS A 155 6.84 -9.95 -10.97
CA LYS A 155 6.42 -10.42 -12.30
C LYS A 155 4.90 -10.21 -12.48
N ASN A 156 4.51 -9.84 -13.69
CA ASN A 156 3.12 -9.58 -14.10
C ASN A 156 2.46 -8.39 -13.37
N SER A 157 3.25 -7.35 -13.02
CA SER A 157 2.74 -6.11 -12.42
C SER A 157 1.99 -6.30 -11.10
N LYS A 158 2.32 -7.36 -10.35
CA LYS A 158 1.73 -7.63 -9.02
C LYS A 158 2.57 -7.00 -7.91
N LEU A 159 1.91 -6.30 -7.01
CA LEU A 159 2.55 -5.70 -5.85
C LEU A 159 2.89 -6.76 -4.81
N ARG A 160 4.09 -6.63 -4.24
CA ARG A 160 4.61 -7.53 -3.21
C ARG A 160 5.38 -6.72 -2.19
N LEU A 161 5.43 -7.24 -0.97
CA LEU A 161 6.41 -6.76 -0.01
C LEU A 161 7.82 -7.04 -0.51
N ILE A 162 8.75 -6.15 -0.19
CA ILE A 162 10.16 -6.27 -0.59
C ILE A 162 10.81 -7.57 -0.11
N HIS A 163 10.30 -8.15 0.98
CA HIS A 163 10.79 -9.40 1.54
C HIS A 163 9.71 -10.14 2.33
N PHE A 164 9.80 -11.47 2.41
CA PHE A 164 8.78 -12.30 3.06
C PHE A 164 8.71 -12.08 4.58
N THR A 165 9.84 -11.77 5.24
CA THR A 165 9.87 -11.49 6.69
C THR A 165 9.11 -10.21 7.07
N LEU A 166 8.94 -9.29 6.12
CA LEU A 166 8.20 -8.06 6.34
C LEU A 166 6.72 -8.33 6.61
N GLN A 167 6.14 -9.39 6.03
CA GLN A 167 4.73 -9.74 6.26
C GLN A 167 4.47 -10.12 7.72
N GLY A 168 5.33 -10.95 8.30
CA GLY A 168 5.22 -11.34 9.72
C GLY A 168 5.40 -10.16 10.66
N TYR A 169 6.33 -9.26 10.32
CA TYR A 169 6.58 -8.04 11.10
C TYR A 169 5.41 -7.04 11.00
N LEU A 170 4.85 -6.81 9.80
CA LEU A 170 3.74 -5.87 9.61
C LEU A 170 2.42 -6.38 10.19
N SER A 171 2.17 -7.70 10.15
CA SER A 171 0.93 -8.31 10.66
C SER A 171 0.69 -8.05 12.16
N THR A 172 1.76 -7.85 12.93
CA THR A 172 1.68 -7.55 14.38
C THR A 172 1.87 -6.06 14.68
N HIS A 173 2.16 -5.24 13.67
CA HIS A 173 2.50 -3.84 13.86
C HIS A 173 1.25 -2.97 14.06
N PRO A 174 1.17 -2.11 15.10
CA PRO A 174 -0.01 -1.30 15.41
C PRO A 174 -0.49 -0.40 14.27
N LEU A 175 0.42 0.03 13.38
CA LEU A 175 0.09 0.84 12.20
C LEU A 175 -0.89 0.17 11.23
N LEU A 176 -0.95 -1.15 11.21
CA LEU A 176 -1.87 -1.91 10.37
C LEU A 176 -3.06 -2.46 11.17
N ALA A 177 -3.26 -2.02 12.41
CA ALA A 177 -4.45 -2.36 13.17
C ALA A 177 -5.73 -1.97 12.42
N GLY A 178 -6.75 -2.83 12.49
CA GLY A 178 -8.01 -2.62 11.75
C GLY A 178 -7.89 -2.78 10.23
N ALA A 179 -6.83 -3.44 9.73
CA ALA A 179 -6.61 -3.72 8.31
C ALA A 179 -7.87 -4.24 7.59
N HIS A 180 -8.51 -5.28 8.14
CA HIS A 180 -9.70 -5.88 7.53
C HIS A 180 -10.88 -4.90 7.45
N SER A 181 -11.13 -4.12 8.51
CA SER A 181 -12.19 -3.11 8.52
C SER A 181 -11.96 -2.05 7.44
N ARG A 182 -10.71 -1.60 7.27
CA ARG A 182 -10.35 -0.58 6.28
C ARG A 182 -10.44 -1.12 4.84
N ILE A 183 -10.03 -2.37 4.61
CA ILE A 183 -10.22 -3.04 3.32
C ILE A 183 -11.71 -3.14 3.00
N ALA A 184 -12.52 -3.58 3.97
CA ALA A 184 -13.96 -3.75 3.80
C ALA A 184 -14.65 -2.41 3.48
N GLU A 185 -14.34 -1.35 4.22
CA GLU A 185 -14.91 -0.01 4.03
C GLU A 185 -14.63 0.56 2.62
N ILE A 186 -13.37 0.46 2.16
CA ILE A 186 -12.98 0.90 0.81
C ILE A 186 -13.69 0.06 -0.25
N THR A 187 -13.72 -1.26 -0.08
CA THR A 187 -14.36 -2.18 -1.03
C THR A 187 -15.86 -1.93 -1.12
N LEU A 188 -16.53 -1.75 0.02
CA LEU A 188 -17.94 -1.41 0.13
C LEU A 188 -18.26 -0.09 -0.58
N THR A 189 -17.45 0.92 -0.36
CA THR A 189 -17.63 2.23 -1.02
C THR A 189 -17.51 2.08 -2.53
N TYR A 190 -16.47 1.38 -3.00
CA TYR A 190 -16.26 1.13 -4.42
C TYR A 190 -17.44 0.37 -5.06
N LEU A 191 -17.94 -0.68 -4.41
CA LEU A 191 -19.06 -1.48 -4.93
C LEU A 191 -20.37 -0.69 -5.03
N ASN A 192 -20.54 0.33 -4.18
CA ASN A 192 -21.69 1.23 -4.23
C ASN A 192 -21.53 2.38 -5.23
N TYR A 193 -20.42 2.45 -5.97
CA TYR A 193 -20.26 3.47 -7.01
C TYR A 193 -21.24 3.23 -8.16
N ARG A 194 -21.80 4.31 -8.70
CA ARG A 194 -22.87 4.26 -9.70
C ARG A 194 -22.46 3.48 -10.95
N PHE A 195 -21.24 3.69 -11.44
CA PHE A 195 -20.74 2.97 -12.62
C PHE A 195 -20.69 1.45 -12.42
N VAL A 196 -20.52 0.96 -11.18
CA VAL A 196 -20.54 -0.48 -10.87
C VAL A 196 -21.97 -1.00 -10.95
N HIS A 197 -22.93 -0.22 -10.45
CA HIS A 197 -24.36 -0.52 -10.60
C HIS A 197 -24.79 -0.51 -12.07
N ASP A 198 -24.40 0.51 -12.84
CA ASP A 198 -24.76 0.65 -14.26
C ASP A 198 -24.16 -0.48 -15.12
N PHE A 199 -22.98 -0.99 -14.72
CA PHE A 199 -22.38 -2.19 -15.33
C PHE A 199 -23.20 -3.45 -15.01
N ALA A 200 -23.67 -3.59 -13.77
CA ALA A 200 -24.45 -4.74 -13.33
C ALA A 200 -25.86 -4.78 -13.94
N THR A 201 -26.46 -3.63 -14.26
CA THR A 201 -27.78 -3.53 -14.91
C THR A 201 -27.71 -3.65 -16.44
N GLY A 202 -26.50 -3.63 -17.03
CA GLY A 202 -26.30 -3.77 -18.48
C GLY A 202 -26.64 -2.52 -19.28
N GLU A 203 -26.77 -1.37 -18.64
CA GLU A 203 -27.25 -0.12 -19.25
C GLU A 203 -26.12 0.74 -19.87
N SER A 204 -24.85 0.34 -19.74
CA SER A 204 -23.71 1.07 -20.32
C SER A 204 -22.90 0.26 -21.34
N ALA A 205 -22.78 0.82 -22.55
CA ALA A 205 -22.04 0.25 -23.69
C ALA A 205 -20.55 0.62 -23.76
N CYS A 206 -20.01 1.40 -22.82
CA CYS A 206 -18.61 1.85 -22.86
C CYS A 206 -18.02 2.02 -21.47
N ILE A 207 -17.66 0.93 -20.78
CA ILE A 207 -16.74 1.00 -19.64
C ILE A 207 -15.72 -0.14 -19.79
N ASP A 208 -14.45 0.23 -19.78
CA ASP A 208 -13.32 -0.67 -19.96
C ASP A 208 -13.34 -1.79 -18.90
N LEU A 209 -13.39 -3.05 -19.35
CA LEU A 209 -13.42 -4.27 -18.54
C LEU A 209 -12.17 -4.44 -17.64
N THR A 210 -11.21 -3.52 -17.73
CA THR A 210 -10.07 -3.38 -16.81
C THR A 210 -10.46 -2.97 -15.39
N LEU A 211 -11.69 -2.47 -15.18
CA LEU A 211 -12.19 -1.97 -13.90
C LEU A 211 -12.66 -3.05 -12.91
N SER A 212 -12.94 -4.30 -13.32
CA SER A 212 -13.57 -5.30 -12.43
C SER A 212 -12.74 -6.56 -12.06
N PRO A 213 -11.49 -6.47 -11.61
CA PRO A 213 -10.72 -7.67 -11.24
C PRO A 213 -10.89 -8.15 -9.78
N PHE A 214 -11.80 -7.51 -9.02
CA PHE A 214 -11.93 -7.66 -7.56
C PHE A 214 -12.69 -8.89 -7.03
N LEU A 215 -13.31 -9.71 -7.88
CA LEU A 215 -14.08 -10.89 -7.43
C LEU A 215 -13.23 -12.08 -6.94
N ARG A 216 -11.94 -11.90 -6.61
CA ARG A 216 -11.04 -13.00 -6.21
C ARG A 216 -10.10 -12.62 -5.07
N VAL A 217 -10.61 -12.30 -3.90
CA VAL A 217 -9.82 -12.26 -2.65
C VAL A 217 -10.64 -13.01 -1.60
N ARG A 218 -10.10 -13.99 -0.87
CA ARG A 218 -10.86 -14.77 0.14
C ARG A 218 -11.55 -13.91 1.22
N GLY A 219 -11.06 -12.70 1.50
CA GLY A 219 -11.72 -11.74 2.38
C GLY A 219 -12.87 -10.95 1.74
N VAL A 220 -12.99 -10.97 0.41
CA VAL A 220 -14.07 -10.34 -0.34
C VAL A 220 -15.24 -11.30 -0.52
N GLU A 221 -15.10 -12.63 -0.41
CA GLU A 221 -16.29 -13.50 -0.30
C GLU A 221 -17.00 -13.28 1.04
N GLU A 222 -16.25 -13.22 2.14
CA GLU A 222 -16.79 -12.81 3.45
C GLU A 222 -17.21 -11.35 3.47
N GLY A 223 -16.46 -10.48 2.77
CA GLY A 223 -16.76 -9.05 2.62
C GLY A 223 -18.03 -8.81 1.82
N VAL A 224 -18.22 -9.44 0.67
CA VAL A 224 -19.43 -9.40 -0.18
C VAL A 224 -20.60 -10.06 0.54
N GLU A 225 -20.39 -11.15 1.27
CA GLU A 225 -21.42 -11.75 2.12
C GLU A 225 -21.78 -10.84 3.31
N ALA A 226 -20.81 -10.12 3.88
CA ALA A 226 -21.04 -9.11 4.91
C ALA A 226 -21.69 -7.84 4.33
N VAL A 227 -21.36 -7.45 3.10
CA VAL A 227 -22.02 -6.37 2.33
C VAL A 227 -23.46 -6.77 2.10
N ARG A 228 -23.71 -7.97 1.57
CA ARG A 228 -25.06 -8.52 1.33
C ARG A 228 -25.87 -8.55 2.62
N LYS A 229 -25.30 -9.03 3.72
CA LYS A 229 -25.94 -9.04 5.05
C LYS A 229 -26.17 -7.64 5.61
N ALA A 230 -25.25 -6.70 5.40
CA ALA A 230 -25.39 -5.31 5.82
C ALA A 230 -26.47 -4.59 5.00
N GLN A 231 -26.50 -4.77 3.68
CA GLN A 231 -27.56 -4.29 2.79
C GLN A 231 -28.92 -4.86 3.24
N GLU A 232 -29.02 -6.18 3.44
CA GLU A 232 -30.24 -6.85 3.92
C GLU A 232 -30.71 -6.34 5.28
N TYR A 233 -29.78 -6.09 6.21
CA TYR A 233 -30.07 -5.51 7.52
C TYR A 233 -30.59 -4.07 7.40
N LEU A 234 -29.95 -3.24 6.56
CA LEU A 234 -30.40 -1.86 6.31
C LEU A 234 -31.77 -1.82 5.62
N THR A 235 -32.02 -2.71 4.65
CA THR A 235 -33.33 -2.86 4.00
C THR A 235 -34.41 -3.33 4.99
N ARG A 236 -34.08 -4.25 5.91
CA ARG A 236 -35.00 -4.68 7.00
C ARG A 236 -35.29 -3.55 7.97
N LYS A 237 -34.28 -2.77 8.34
CA LYS A 237 -34.41 -1.63 9.25
C LYS A 237 -35.23 -0.49 8.63
N ALA A 238 -35.06 -0.24 7.33
CA ALA A 238 -35.90 0.69 6.57
C ALA A 238 -37.37 0.23 6.49
N LYS A 239 -37.62 -1.08 6.37
CA LYS A 239 -38.97 -1.64 6.46
C LYS A 239 -39.59 -1.52 7.86
N TYR A 240 -38.81 -1.69 8.93
CA TYR A 240 -39.30 -1.60 10.30
C TYR A 240 -39.52 -0.18 10.80
N ASN A 241 -38.77 0.80 10.29
CA ASN A 241 -38.95 2.22 10.59
C ASN A 241 -39.93 2.91 9.62
N GLY A 242 -40.57 2.16 8.73
CA GLY A 242 -41.54 2.64 7.73
C GLY A 242 -42.93 2.99 8.26
N SER A 243 -43.07 3.34 9.54
CA SER A 243 -44.26 4.00 10.08
C SER A 243 -43.88 5.34 10.72
N GLU A 244 -43.37 6.27 9.89
CA GLU A 244 -43.65 7.72 9.93
C GLU A 244 -42.80 8.46 8.86
N THR A 245 -43.41 8.59 7.68
CA THR A 245 -43.32 9.64 6.64
C THR A 245 -41.98 10.36 6.29
N CYS A 246 -41.53 10.07 5.05
CA CYS A 246 -41.07 10.97 3.96
C CYS A 246 -39.74 11.75 4.13
N VAL A 247 -38.77 11.75 3.19
CA VAL A 247 -38.83 11.72 1.72
C VAL A 247 -37.63 10.92 1.19
N ALA A 248 -37.86 9.85 0.44
CA ALA A 248 -36.82 9.18 -0.34
C ALA A 248 -37.23 9.26 -1.81
N ASN A 249 -36.36 9.91 -2.59
CA ASN A 249 -36.48 10.17 -4.01
C ASN A 249 -36.58 8.85 -4.79
N GLU A 250 -37.28 8.93 -5.92
CA GLU A 250 -37.70 7.85 -6.82
C GLU A 250 -36.56 6.96 -7.34
N TYR A 251 -36.95 5.83 -7.96
CA TYR A 251 -36.16 4.74 -8.56
C TYR A 251 -35.91 3.49 -7.69
N CYS A 252 -37.00 2.87 -7.22
CA CYS A 252 -37.05 1.41 -7.05
C CYS A 252 -37.59 0.80 -8.35
N VAL A 253 -36.72 0.17 -9.14
CA VAL A 253 -37.12 -0.64 -10.30
C VAL A 253 -37.54 -2.03 -9.80
N ASP A 254 -38.75 -2.41 -10.17
CA ASP A 254 -39.44 -3.66 -9.86
C ASP A 254 -38.77 -4.84 -10.58
N TRP A 255 -38.37 -5.89 -9.85
CA TRP A 255 -37.71 -7.09 -10.38
C TRP A 255 -38.59 -8.34 -10.22
N SER A 256 -39.88 -8.24 -10.54
CA SER A 256 -40.75 -9.41 -10.69
C SER A 256 -41.41 -9.47 -12.07
N GLU A 257 -40.62 -9.55 -13.13
CA GLU A 257 -41.11 -10.02 -14.44
C GLU A 257 -39.95 -10.35 -15.38
N ARG A 258 -39.51 -11.61 -15.36
CA ARG A 258 -39.16 -12.44 -16.53
C ARG A 258 -38.52 -13.77 -16.10
N GLU A 259 -39.33 -14.81 -16.32
CA GLU A 259 -39.07 -16.26 -16.53
C GLU A 259 -38.12 -17.01 -15.58
#